data_AF-A0A374ASP0-F1
#
_entry.id   AF-A0A374ASP0-F1
#
_cell.length_a   1.000
_cell.length_b   1.000
_cell.length_c   1.000
_cell.angle_alpha   90.00
_cell.angle_beta   90.00
_cell.angle_gamma   90.00
#
_symmetry.space_group_name_H-M   'P 1'
#
loop_
_entity.id
_entity.type
_entity.pdbx_description
1 polymer ?
#
loop_
_entity_poly.entity_id
_entity_poly.type
_entity_poly.pdbx_seq_one_letter_code
_entity_poly.pdbx_strand_id
1 'polypeptide(L)'
;MKNKLCGIGEALIDFIPEVKGQRLKDVPSFKRVAGGAPANVVGAVTKLGIPSKFLTKLGDDPFGDYIVEVLDNAGIDTSNIERDKEGETALAFVSLASDGNRDFKFYRKNSADLRYSVEDIPTDILDDCGMIHFCSVDLVESPMKEAHKKLINMAIEQGVKVSFDPNLRFSLWDDLDKLKETVNEFLAYADIIKISDEELEFITGYTDIKDALDGLFANRAKYVIYTKGADGAEIYTKKGSVIGAPGYKIDVRDTTGAGDSFIGAFLYCLLNDEVENLENVDDDTLRRYLDFANAYAANTTTKEGALAAMADKAEMEEWIKKF
;
A
#
# COMPACT_ATOMS: atom_id res chain seq x y z
N MET A 1 -20.93 -12.09 5.41
CA MET A 1 -20.54 -11.22 4.26
C MET A 1 -19.04 -11.07 4.31
N LYS A 2 -18.35 -11.26 3.19
CA LYS A 2 -16.88 -11.16 3.12
C LYS A 2 -16.52 -9.72 2.76
N ASN A 3 -16.29 -8.87 3.76
CA ASN A 3 -16.03 -7.44 3.54
C ASN A 3 -14.74 -6.94 4.20
N LYS A 4 -13.96 -7.80 4.85
CA LYS A 4 -12.67 -7.40 5.43
C LYS A 4 -11.59 -7.27 4.35
N LEU A 5 -10.62 -6.39 4.59
CA LEU A 5 -9.35 -6.38 3.88
C LEU A 5 -8.30 -7.19 4.65
N CYS A 6 -7.52 -8.02 3.97
CA CYS A 6 -6.32 -8.63 4.54
C CYS A 6 -5.08 -8.08 3.83
N GLY A 7 -4.23 -7.35 4.54
CA GLY A 7 -2.91 -6.95 4.03
C GLY A 7 -1.85 -7.98 4.34
N ILE A 8 -0.83 -8.08 3.49
CA ILE A 8 0.40 -8.84 3.76
C ILE A 8 1.60 -8.01 3.31
N GLY A 9 2.69 -8.08 4.08
CA GLY A 9 3.96 -7.45 3.76
C GLY A 9 4.63 -6.82 4.97
N GLU A 10 5.37 -5.75 4.75
CA GLU A 10 6.19 -5.15 5.79
C GLU A 10 5.39 -4.26 6.73
N ALA A 11 5.74 -4.31 8.01
CA ALA A 11 5.61 -3.19 8.92
C ALA A 11 6.97 -2.92 9.56
N LEU A 12 7.37 -1.65 9.59
CA LEU A 12 8.72 -1.26 9.95
C LEU A 12 8.74 0.07 10.70
N ILE A 13 9.90 0.44 11.25
CA ILE A 13 10.11 1.78 11.83
C ILE A 13 10.77 2.69 10.81
N ASP A 14 10.07 3.75 10.44
CA ASP A 14 10.64 4.89 9.73
C ASP A 14 11.24 5.87 10.74
N PHE A 15 12.52 6.15 10.59
CA PHE A 15 13.21 7.25 11.24
C PHE A 15 13.18 8.47 10.30
N ILE A 16 12.22 9.35 10.56
CA ILE A 16 11.99 10.59 9.80
C ILE A 16 12.83 11.71 10.42
N PRO A 17 13.57 12.49 9.61
CA PRO A 17 14.44 13.53 10.14
C PRO A 17 13.60 14.68 10.68
N GLU A 18 13.90 15.15 11.89
CA GLU A 18 13.20 16.31 12.45
C GLU A 18 13.63 17.61 11.75
N VAL A 19 14.84 17.62 11.17
CA VAL A 19 15.36 18.71 10.36
C VAL A 19 15.45 18.25 8.90
N LYS A 20 14.59 18.81 8.03
CA LYS A 20 14.58 18.54 6.58
C LYS A 20 15.71 19.30 5.86
N GLY A 21 16.02 18.90 4.62
CA GLY A 21 16.99 19.57 3.76
C GLY A 21 18.45 19.15 3.99
N GLN A 22 18.67 18.11 4.79
CA GLN A 22 19.99 17.57 5.11
C GLN A 22 20.14 16.16 4.54
N ARG A 23 21.38 15.80 4.18
CA ARG A 23 21.71 14.41 3.84
C ARG A 23 21.72 13.56 5.10
N LEU A 24 21.50 12.25 4.95
CA LEU A 24 21.30 11.35 6.08
C LEU A 24 22.43 11.42 7.13
N LYS A 25 23.69 11.50 6.69
CA LYS A 25 24.86 11.58 7.59
C LYS A 25 24.95 12.88 8.42
N ASP A 26 24.23 13.92 7.99
CA ASP A 26 24.26 15.27 8.55
C ASP A 26 23.02 15.52 9.44
N VAL A 27 22.06 14.58 9.51
CA VAL A 27 20.83 14.68 10.33
C VAL A 27 21.15 14.42 11.81
N PRO A 28 20.84 15.35 12.73
CA PRO A 28 21.18 15.22 14.15
C PRO A 28 20.15 14.40 14.96
N SER A 29 18.90 14.34 14.51
CA SER A 29 17.80 13.72 15.24
C SER A 29 16.75 13.15 14.30
N PHE A 30 16.17 12.03 14.72
CA PHE A 30 15.10 11.35 14.02
C PHE A 30 13.93 11.12 14.96
N LYS A 31 12.72 11.28 14.42
CA LYS A 31 11.48 10.83 15.03
C LYS A 31 11.16 9.44 14.49
N ARG A 32 10.91 8.49 15.38
CA ARG A 32 10.43 7.15 15.03
C ARG A 32 8.94 7.19 14.69
N VAL A 33 8.56 6.54 13.60
CA VAL A 33 7.18 6.42 13.12
C VAL A 33 6.97 4.97 12.67
N ALA A 34 5.82 4.36 12.99
CA ALA A 34 5.48 3.07 12.42
C ALA A 34 5.04 3.28 10.96
N GLY A 35 5.64 2.51 10.06
CA GLY A 35 5.40 2.57 8.62
C GLY A 35 5.24 1.18 8.01
N GLY A 36 5.34 1.12 6.69
CA GLY A 36 5.03 -0.06 5.87
C GLY A 36 3.81 0.21 5.00
N ALA A 37 3.98 0.13 3.67
CA ALA A 37 2.94 0.52 2.73
C ALA A 37 1.68 -0.38 2.86
N PRO A 38 1.80 -1.72 2.96
CA PRO A 38 0.64 -2.59 3.18
C PRO A 38 -0.10 -2.28 4.50
N ALA A 39 0.63 -1.99 5.59
CA ALA A 39 0.05 -1.63 6.88
C ALA A 39 -0.72 -0.30 6.81
N ASN A 40 -0.18 0.69 6.10
CA ASN A 40 -0.85 1.97 5.85
C ASN A 40 -2.18 1.77 5.08
N VAL A 41 -2.19 0.94 4.02
CA VAL A 41 -3.41 0.66 3.24
C VAL A 41 -4.49 -0.01 4.10
N VAL A 42 -4.10 -1.02 4.89
CA VAL A 42 -5.00 -1.69 5.86
C VAL A 42 -5.55 -0.69 6.88
N GLY A 43 -4.70 0.22 7.36
CA GLY A 43 -5.10 1.27 8.28
C GLY A 43 -6.10 2.26 7.69
N ALA A 44 -5.95 2.66 6.42
CA ALA A 44 -6.91 3.52 5.75
C ALA A 44 -8.31 2.89 5.70
N VAL A 45 -8.40 1.60 5.31
CA VAL A 45 -9.67 0.85 5.28
C VAL A 45 -10.28 0.72 6.68
N THR A 46 -9.44 0.48 7.67
CA THR A 46 -9.85 0.33 9.08
C THR A 46 -10.39 1.63 9.65
N LYS A 47 -9.70 2.75 9.44
CA LYS A 47 -10.12 4.09 9.88
C LYS A 47 -11.46 4.51 9.28
N LEU A 48 -11.73 4.08 8.05
CA LEU A 48 -13.00 4.32 7.36
C LEU A 48 -14.15 3.41 7.84
N GLY A 49 -13.85 2.41 8.69
CA GLY A 49 -14.84 1.62 9.43
C GLY A 49 -14.99 0.18 9.00
N ILE A 50 -14.13 -0.34 8.10
CA ILE A 50 -14.13 -1.75 7.71
C ILE A 50 -13.04 -2.50 8.49
N PRO A 51 -13.40 -3.54 9.28
CA PRO A 51 -12.41 -4.35 9.98
C PRO A 51 -11.41 -4.96 9.00
N SER A 52 -10.13 -4.90 9.35
CA SER A 52 -9.06 -5.41 8.48
C SER A 52 -8.03 -6.21 9.28
N LYS A 53 -7.38 -7.14 8.60
CA LYS A 53 -6.34 -8.01 9.15
C LYS A 53 -4.99 -7.68 8.51
N PHE A 54 -3.91 -7.94 9.24
CA PHE A 54 -2.57 -7.78 8.71
C PHE A 54 -1.70 -9.00 9.00
N LEU A 55 -1.06 -9.52 7.95
CA LEU A 55 -0.12 -10.63 8.03
C LEU A 55 1.30 -10.09 7.88
N THR A 56 2.07 -10.19 8.96
CA THR A 56 3.50 -9.86 8.97
C THR A 56 4.17 -10.55 10.14
N LYS A 57 5.50 -10.45 10.22
CA LYS A 57 6.30 -10.91 11.35
C LYS A 57 7.18 -9.77 11.84
N LEU A 58 7.15 -9.50 13.14
CA LEU A 58 7.91 -8.43 13.79
C LEU A 58 8.92 -9.03 14.77
N GLY A 59 10.00 -8.30 15.06
CA GLY A 59 10.94 -8.75 16.08
C GLY A 59 10.29 -8.80 17.46
N ASP A 60 10.75 -9.72 18.31
CA ASP A 60 10.49 -9.74 19.76
C ASP A 60 11.34 -8.66 20.44
N ASP A 61 11.14 -7.40 20.00
CA ASP A 61 11.90 -6.22 20.37
C ASP A 61 10.98 -4.99 20.59
N PRO A 62 11.49 -3.90 21.20
CA PRO A 62 10.68 -2.72 21.49
C PRO A 62 10.11 -2.00 20.26
N PHE A 63 10.71 -2.18 19.08
CA PHE A 63 10.18 -1.60 17.85
C PHE A 63 8.99 -2.40 17.34
N GLY A 64 9.05 -3.73 17.43
CA GLY A 64 7.92 -4.61 17.15
C GLY A 64 6.74 -4.34 18.08
N ASP A 65 7.00 -4.20 19.39
CA ASP A 65 5.97 -3.82 20.36
C ASP A 65 5.29 -2.50 20.01
N TYR A 66 6.07 -1.50 19.62
CA TYR A 66 5.53 -0.20 19.24
C TYR A 66 4.68 -0.26 17.96
N ILE A 67 5.08 -1.06 16.97
CA ILE A 67 4.28 -1.23 15.74
C ILE A 67 2.94 -1.87 16.10
N VAL A 68 2.92 -2.94 16.90
CA VAL A 68 1.68 -3.57 17.35
C VAL A 68 0.79 -2.56 18.06
N GLU A 69 1.33 -1.77 18.99
CA GLU A 69 0.57 -0.71 19.69
C GLU A 69 -0.03 0.31 18.72
N VAL A 70 0.72 0.75 17.70
CA VAL A 70 0.21 1.71 16.71
C VAL A 70 -0.90 1.11 15.84
N LEU A 71 -0.74 -0.14 15.40
CA LEU A 71 -1.73 -0.84 14.58
C LEU A 71 -3.01 -1.12 15.38
N ASP A 72 -2.90 -1.56 16.63
CA ASP A 72 -4.02 -1.77 17.55
C ASP A 72 -4.78 -0.46 17.81
N ASN A 73 -4.06 0.63 18.07
CA ASN A 73 -4.66 1.96 18.25
C ASN A 73 -5.33 2.49 16.98
N ALA A 74 -4.91 2.02 15.80
CA ALA A 74 -5.59 2.28 14.54
C ALA A 74 -6.82 1.38 14.30
N GLY A 75 -7.03 0.38 15.16
CA GLY A 75 -8.14 -0.57 15.11
C GLY A 75 -7.89 -1.79 14.22
N ILE A 76 -6.66 -1.99 13.76
CA ILE A 76 -6.28 -3.09 12.88
C ILE A 76 -6.22 -4.37 13.72
N ASP A 77 -6.72 -5.49 13.19
CA ASP A 77 -6.59 -6.79 13.85
C ASP A 77 -5.14 -7.30 13.78
N THR A 78 -4.45 -7.24 14.91
CA THR A 78 -3.05 -7.66 15.06
C THR A 78 -2.90 -9.12 15.50
N SER A 79 -3.99 -9.89 15.62
CA SER A 79 -3.92 -11.27 16.15
C SER A 79 -3.12 -12.24 15.28
N ASN A 80 -2.83 -11.86 14.03
CA ASN A 80 -2.08 -12.65 13.05
C ASN A 80 -0.68 -12.06 12.78
N ILE A 81 -0.22 -11.14 13.62
CA ILE A 81 1.15 -10.63 13.58
C ILE A 81 2.03 -11.56 14.40
N GLU A 82 2.94 -12.24 13.71
CA GLU A 82 3.88 -13.15 14.34
C GLU A 82 5.04 -12.40 14.99
N ARG A 83 5.63 -13.00 16.03
CA ARG A 83 6.82 -12.46 16.72
C ARG A 83 8.03 -13.36 16.49
N ASP A 84 9.12 -12.78 16.01
CA ASP A 84 10.37 -13.48 15.73
C ASP A 84 11.44 -13.18 16.79
N LYS A 85 12.09 -14.22 17.30
CA LYS A 85 13.19 -14.10 18.27
C LYS A 85 14.57 -14.07 17.59
N GLU A 86 14.63 -14.41 16.30
CA GLU A 86 15.88 -14.43 15.55
C GLU A 86 16.05 -13.19 14.66
N GLY A 87 14.98 -12.72 14.03
CA GLY A 87 14.96 -11.51 13.22
C GLY A 87 14.65 -10.25 14.02
N GLU A 88 15.18 -9.11 13.56
CA GLU A 88 14.91 -7.79 14.15
C GLU A 88 13.78 -7.08 13.39
N THR A 89 13.03 -6.21 14.06
CA THR A 89 12.10 -5.31 13.36
C THR A 89 12.86 -4.43 12.36
N ALA A 90 12.40 -4.39 11.10
CA ALA A 90 13.06 -3.62 10.05
C ALA A 90 13.07 -2.11 10.38
N LEU A 91 14.19 -1.46 10.07
CA LEU A 91 14.35 -0.01 10.25
C LEU A 91 14.65 0.65 8.90
N ALA A 92 14.03 1.80 8.65
CA ALA A 92 14.29 2.64 7.50
C ALA A 92 14.66 4.04 7.96
N PHE A 93 15.84 4.51 7.56
CA PHE A 93 16.23 5.90 7.78
C PHE A 93 15.99 6.69 6.50
N VAL A 94 15.25 7.78 6.62
CA VAL A 94 14.89 8.64 5.50
C VAL A 94 15.58 9.98 5.65
N SER A 95 16.05 10.57 4.55
CA SER A 95 16.35 11.99 4.51
C SER A 95 16.03 12.58 3.14
N LEU A 96 15.58 13.83 3.14
CA LEU A 96 15.36 14.61 1.93
C LEU A 96 16.35 15.77 1.95
N ALA A 97 17.36 15.71 1.09
CA ALA A 97 18.32 16.78 0.91
C ALA A 97 17.66 18.00 0.23
N SER A 98 18.25 19.18 0.38
CA SER A 98 17.71 20.45 -0.14
C SER A 98 17.60 20.50 -1.67
N ASP A 99 18.34 19.64 -2.37
CA ASP A 99 18.30 19.45 -3.82
C ASP A 99 17.17 18.53 -4.28
N GLY A 100 16.36 18.01 -3.35
CA GLY A 100 15.26 17.08 -3.61
C GLY A 100 15.68 15.61 -3.60
N ASN A 101 16.97 15.30 -3.46
CA ASN A 101 17.43 13.91 -3.40
C ASN A 101 16.96 13.23 -2.11
N ARG A 102 16.28 12.09 -2.25
CA ARG A 102 15.87 11.24 -1.13
C ARG A 102 16.93 10.16 -0.89
N ASP A 103 17.57 10.19 0.28
CA ASP A 103 18.40 9.08 0.75
C ASP A 103 17.55 8.15 1.63
N PHE A 104 17.50 6.87 1.26
CA PHE A 104 16.92 5.81 2.09
C PHE A 104 18.01 4.84 2.50
N LYS A 105 18.10 4.56 3.81
CA LYS A 105 18.95 3.49 4.34
C LYS A 105 18.11 2.48 5.11
N PHE A 106 17.96 1.30 4.54
CA PHE A 106 17.30 0.17 5.18
C PHE A 106 18.29 -0.68 5.99
N TYR A 107 17.89 -1.00 7.22
CA TYR A 107 18.48 -2.05 8.05
C TYR A 107 17.49 -3.21 8.05
N ARG A 108 17.64 -4.07 7.03
CA ARG A 108 16.64 -5.09 6.70
C ARG A 108 17.23 -6.44 6.26
N LYS A 109 18.54 -6.67 6.46
CA LYS A 109 19.18 -7.92 5.97
C LYS A 109 18.72 -9.18 6.72
N ASN A 110 18.40 -9.04 8.01
CA ASN A 110 17.93 -10.13 8.88
C ASN A 110 16.58 -9.76 9.53
N SER A 111 15.75 -8.99 8.82
CA SER A 111 14.53 -8.51 9.44
C SER A 111 13.47 -9.60 9.58
N ALA A 112 12.66 -9.48 10.62
CA ALA A 112 11.62 -10.44 10.99
C ALA A 112 10.56 -10.64 9.90
N ASP A 113 10.18 -9.57 9.20
CA ASP A 113 9.19 -9.58 8.11
C ASP A 113 9.61 -10.51 6.96
N LEU A 114 10.89 -10.49 6.55
CA LEU A 114 11.41 -11.41 5.52
C LEU A 114 11.40 -12.88 5.95
N ARG A 115 11.24 -13.16 7.24
CA ARG A 115 11.20 -14.51 7.81
C ARG A 115 9.77 -15.02 8.03
N TYR A 116 8.75 -14.22 7.72
CA TYR A 116 7.38 -14.69 7.63
C TYR A 116 7.29 -15.74 6.51
N SER A 117 6.75 -16.92 6.80
CA SER A 117 6.74 -18.06 5.89
C SER A 117 5.33 -18.54 5.57
N VAL A 118 5.24 -19.53 4.68
CA VAL A 118 3.97 -20.13 4.30
C VAL A 118 3.25 -20.79 5.48
N GLU A 119 4.00 -21.27 6.48
CA GLU A 119 3.47 -21.90 7.69
C GLU A 119 2.79 -20.92 8.64
N ASP A 120 3.18 -19.65 8.61
CA ASP A 120 2.60 -18.60 9.46
C ASP A 120 1.20 -18.18 8.99
N ILE A 121 0.79 -18.53 7.75
CA ILE A 121 -0.53 -18.15 7.20
C ILE A 121 -1.64 -19.05 7.76
N PRO A 122 -2.60 -18.51 8.53
CA PRO A 122 -3.74 -19.28 9.02
C PRO A 122 -4.62 -19.78 7.86
N THR A 123 -5.13 -21.01 7.97
CA THR A 123 -5.90 -21.63 6.87
C THR A 123 -7.25 -20.96 6.62
N ASP A 124 -7.83 -20.34 7.65
CA ASP A 124 -9.13 -19.66 7.65
C ASP A 124 -9.01 -18.14 7.46
N ILE A 125 -7.80 -17.62 7.17
CA ILE A 125 -7.53 -16.18 7.15
C ILE A 125 -8.45 -15.41 6.19
N LEU A 126 -8.89 -16.04 5.10
CA LEU A 126 -9.70 -15.47 4.02
C LEU A 126 -11.21 -15.76 4.12
N ASP A 127 -11.68 -16.42 5.18
CA ASP A 127 -13.09 -16.83 5.31
C ASP A 127 -14.05 -15.63 5.37
N ASP A 128 -13.58 -14.49 5.87
CA ASP A 128 -14.33 -13.23 6.00
C ASP A 128 -13.74 -12.07 5.16
N CYS A 129 -12.72 -12.33 4.35
CA CYS A 129 -12.05 -11.31 3.53
C CYS A 129 -12.69 -11.18 2.14
N GLY A 130 -13.05 -9.96 1.76
CA GLY A 130 -13.49 -9.65 0.40
C GLY A 130 -12.33 -9.38 -0.55
N MET A 131 -11.15 -9.04 0.00
CA MET A 131 -9.97 -8.66 -0.75
C MET A 131 -8.69 -8.88 0.04
N ILE A 132 -7.59 -9.13 -0.67
CA ILE A 132 -6.22 -9.02 -0.16
C ILE A 132 -5.48 -7.83 -0.81
N HIS A 133 -4.52 -7.25 -0.09
CA HIS A 133 -3.63 -6.21 -0.62
C HIS A 133 -2.17 -6.45 -0.24
N PHE A 134 -1.24 -6.14 -1.14
CA PHE A 134 0.20 -6.24 -0.90
C PHE A 134 1.01 -5.26 -1.76
N CYS A 135 2.29 -5.12 -1.45
CA CYS A 135 3.27 -4.25 -2.13
C CYS A 135 4.56 -5.01 -2.51
N SER A 136 5.48 -4.38 -3.26
CA SER A 136 6.69 -5.08 -3.76
C SER A 136 7.89 -5.16 -2.79
N VAL A 137 7.86 -4.41 -1.68
CA VAL A 137 8.97 -4.32 -0.70
C VAL A 137 9.39 -5.69 -0.16
N ASP A 138 8.42 -6.59 0.01
CA ASP A 138 8.60 -7.93 0.58
C ASP A 138 8.76 -9.04 -0.46
N LEU A 139 8.80 -8.68 -1.74
CA LEU A 139 8.94 -9.62 -2.84
C LEU A 139 10.40 -9.91 -3.22
N VAL A 140 11.36 -9.43 -2.42
CA VAL A 140 12.75 -9.91 -2.47
C VAL A 140 12.81 -11.39 -2.15
N GLU A 141 13.86 -12.08 -2.62
CA GLU A 141 14.01 -13.52 -2.41
C GLU A 141 14.07 -13.84 -0.91
N SER A 142 12.99 -14.43 -0.39
CA SER A 142 12.76 -14.65 1.04
C SER A 142 11.56 -15.59 1.27
N PRO A 143 11.43 -16.20 2.46
CA PRO A 143 10.20 -16.87 2.88
C PRO A 143 8.92 -16.05 2.66
N MET A 144 8.99 -14.72 2.85
CA MET A 144 7.84 -13.84 2.71
C MET A 144 7.33 -13.77 1.27
N LYS A 145 8.21 -13.82 0.27
CA LYS A 145 7.79 -13.91 -1.15
C LYS A 145 6.95 -15.17 -1.42
N GLU A 146 7.33 -16.30 -0.84
CA GLU A 146 6.58 -17.55 -0.98
C GLU A 146 5.26 -17.52 -0.19
N ALA A 147 5.24 -16.83 0.97
CA ALA A 147 4.02 -16.55 1.70
C ALA A 147 3.02 -15.71 0.90
N HIS A 148 3.49 -14.67 0.20
CA HIS A 148 2.65 -13.89 -0.73
C HIS A 148 2.05 -14.78 -1.82
N LYS A 149 2.86 -15.62 -2.48
CA LYS A 149 2.36 -16.57 -3.49
C LYS A 149 1.30 -17.50 -2.94
N LYS A 150 1.50 -18.06 -1.74
CA LYS A 150 0.52 -18.93 -1.08
C LYS A 150 -0.79 -18.18 -0.81
N LEU A 151 -0.73 -16.98 -0.22
CA LEU A 151 -1.93 -16.19 0.08
C LEU A 151 -2.70 -15.80 -1.19
N ILE A 152 -1.99 -15.38 -2.24
CA ILE A 152 -2.56 -15.04 -3.54
C ILE A 152 -3.28 -16.25 -4.15
N ASN A 153 -2.64 -17.43 -4.13
CA ASN A 153 -3.27 -18.65 -4.63
C ASN A 153 -4.54 -18.99 -3.84
N MET A 154 -4.49 -18.93 -2.51
CA MET A 154 -5.66 -19.11 -1.65
C MET A 154 -6.78 -18.11 -2.00
N ALA A 155 -6.42 -16.83 -2.23
CA ALA A 155 -7.39 -15.80 -2.57
C ALA A 155 -8.06 -16.10 -3.92
N ILE A 156 -7.28 -16.45 -4.94
CA ILE A 156 -7.79 -16.81 -6.27
C ILE A 156 -8.71 -18.03 -6.20
N GLU A 157 -8.32 -19.09 -5.48
CA GLU A 157 -9.13 -20.31 -5.31
C GLU A 157 -10.47 -20.04 -4.60
N GLN A 158 -10.49 -19.09 -3.67
CA GLN A 158 -11.68 -18.73 -2.90
C GLN A 158 -12.50 -17.58 -3.51
N GLY A 159 -12.09 -17.05 -4.67
CA GLY A 159 -12.75 -15.90 -5.29
C GLY A 159 -12.59 -14.57 -4.53
N VAL A 160 -11.57 -14.47 -3.68
CA VAL A 160 -11.19 -13.23 -2.98
C VAL A 160 -10.35 -12.38 -3.92
N LYS A 161 -10.65 -11.08 -3.98
CA LYS A 161 -10.01 -10.14 -4.92
C LYS A 161 -8.57 -9.86 -4.52
N VAL A 162 -7.70 -9.64 -5.50
CA VAL A 162 -6.28 -9.35 -5.29
C VAL A 162 -5.96 -7.92 -5.73
N SER A 163 -5.54 -7.07 -4.80
CA SER A 163 -5.03 -5.73 -5.06
C SER A 163 -3.51 -5.68 -4.92
N PHE A 164 -2.84 -5.05 -5.89
CA PHE A 164 -1.39 -4.86 -5.87
C PHE A 164 -1.03 -3.41 -6.18
N ASP A 165 -0.25 -2.80 -5.27
CA ASP A 165 0.45 -1.52 -5.48
C ASP A 165 1.96 -1.81 -5.46
N PRO A 166 2.67 -1.81 -6.59
CA PRO A 166 4.10 -2.10 -6.62
C PRO A 166 4.90 -1.26 -5.62
N ASN A 167 4.62 0.04 -5.47
CA ASN A 167 5.23 0.90 -4.46
C ASN A 167 6.77 0.74 -4.42
N LEU A 168 7.43 0.93 -5.57
CA LEU A 168 8.81 0.48 -5.79
C LEU A 168 9.80 1.08 -4.79
N ARG A 169 10.77 0.25 -4.34
CA ARG A 169 11.90 0.67 -3.50
C ARG A 169 13.21 0.16 -4.07
N PHE A 170 13.77 0.92 -5.00
CA PHE A 170 15.00 0.56 -5.74
C PHE A 170 16.18 0.21 -4.82
N SER A 171 16.33 0.88 -3.67
CA SER A 171 17.46 0.66 -2.74
C SER A 171 17.48 -0.70 -2.03
N LEU A 172 16.41 -1.50 -2.16
CA LEU A 172 16.34 -2.87 -1.65
C LEU A 172 16.85 -3.92 -2.64
N TRP A 173 17.11 -3.52 -3.89
CA TRP A 173 17.47 -4.42 -4.97
C TRP A 173 18.86 -4.09 -5.51
N ASP A 174 19.76 -5.07 -5.47
CA ASP A 174 21.08 -4.95 -6.10
C ASP A 174 21.00 -5.01 -7.63
N ASP A 175 19.93 -5.61 -8.15
CA ASP A 175 19.68 -5.85 -9.57
C ASP A 175 18.26 -5.37 -9.93
N LEU A 176 18.19 -4.28 -10.69
CA LEU A 176 16.91 -3.66 -11.06
C LEU A 176 16.14 -4.49 -12.09
N ASP A 177 16.81 -5.32 -12.88
CA ASP A 177 16.10 -6.22 -13.82
C ASP A 177 15.32 -7.28 -13.02
N LYS A 178 15.89 -7.80 -11.94
CA LYS A 178 15.17 -8.72 -11.02
C LYS A 178 13.99 -8.07 -10.32
N LEU A 179 14.09 -6.79 -9.93
CA LEU A 179 12.96 -6.04 -9.40
C LEU A 179 11.84 -5.98 -10.45
N LYS A 180 12.18 -5.59 -11.69
CA LYS A 180 11.21 -5.49 -12.78
C LYS A 180 10.57 -6.84 -13.09
N GLU A 181 11.35 -7.91 -13.19
CA GLU A 181 10.87 -9.28 -13.41
C GLU A 181 9.91 -9.72 -12.30
N THR A 182 10.28 -9.49 -11.04
CA THR A 182 9.45 -9.85 -9.88
C THR A 182 8.14 -9.06 -9.86
N VAL A 183 8.18 -7.75 -10.10
CA VAL A 183 6.96 -6.94 -10.15
C VAL A 183 6.04 -7.42 -11.27
N ASN A 184 6.58 -7.69 -12.46
CA ASN A 184 5.80 -8.21 -13.58
C ASN A 184 5.22 -9.61 -13.34
N GLU A 185 5.95 -10.48 -12.62
CA GLU A 185 5.42 -11.77 -12.14
C GLU A 185 4.16 -11.56 -11.29
N PHE A 186 4.20 -10.64 -10.32
CA PHE A 186 3.09 -10.43 -9.39
C PHE A 186 1.93 -9.62 -9.97
N LEU A 187 2.18 -8.75 -10.96
CA LEU A 187 1.12 -8.06 -11.71
C LEU A 187 0.15 -9.04 -12.39
N ALA A 188 0.63 -10.21 -12.81
CA ALA A 188 -0.20 -11.22 -13.45
C ALA A 188 -1.31 -11.77 -12.54
N TYR A 189 -1.14 -11.70 -11.23
CA TYR A 189 -2.10 -12.22 -10.25
C TYR A 189 -3.14 -11.19 -9.77
N ALA A 190 -2.90 -9.90 -10.00
CA ALA A 190 -3.73 -8.83 -9.47
C ALA A 190 -5.04 -8.63 -10.28
N ASP A 191 -6.16 -8.47 -9.58
CA ASP A 191 -7.43 -8.02 -10.16
C ASP A 191 -7.49 -6.48 -10.21
N ILE A 192 -6.81 -5.80 -9.27
CA ILE A 192 -6.68 -4.34 -9.20
C ILE A 192 -5.20 -3.99 -9.11
N ILE A 193 -4.71 -3.26 -10.11
CA ILE A 193 -3.34 -2.75 -10.17
C ILE A 193 -3.39 -1.26 -9.92
N LYS A 194 -2.56 -0.74 -9.01
CA LYS A 194 -2.31 0.70 -8.88
C LYS A 194 -0.85 0.98 -9.24
N ILE A 195 -0.60 1.92 -10.13
CA ILE A 195 0.73 2.32 -10.61
C ILE A 195 0.81 3.85 -10.59
N SER A 196 1.93 4.42 -10.14
CA SER A 196 2.17 5.86 -10.28
C SER A 196 2.83 6.23 -11.61
N ASP A 197 2.75 7.51 -11.97
CA ASP A 197 3.54 8.12 -13.05
C ASP A 197 5.04 7.88 -12.92
N GLU A 198 5.58 7.97 -11.70
CA GLU A 198 6.99 7.70 -11.40
C GLU A 198 7.39 6.22 -11.62
N GLU A 199 6.44 5.28 -11.57
CA GLU A 199 6.70 3.85 -11.67
C GLU A 199 6.47 3.29 -13.07
N LEU A 200 5.62 3.95 -13.87
CA LEU A 200 5.09 3.45 -15.13
C LEU A 200 6.19 3.00 -16.10
N GLU A 201 7.16 3.88 -16.39
CA GLU A 201 8.21 3.61 -17.36
C GLU A 201 9.10 2.43 -16.92
N PHE A 202 9.45 2.38 -15.64
CA PHE A 202 10.27 1.29 -15.13
C PHE A 202 9.56 -0.06 -15.27
N ILE A 203 8.31 -0.14 -14.82
CA ILE A 203 7.52 -1.38 -14.79
C ILE A 203 7.22 -1.86 -16.21
N THR A 204 6.76 -0.95 -17.08
CA THR A 204 6.13 -1.32 -18.36
C THR A 204 7.03 -1.08 -19.57
N GLY A 205 8.03 -0.20 -19.45
CA GLY A 205 8.84 0.29 -20.57
C GLY A 205 8.16 1.37 -21.43
N TYR A 206 6.94 1.79 -21.07
CA TYR A 206 6.19 2.84 -21.77
C TYR A 206 6.11 4.12 -20.93
N THR A 207 6.12 5.27 -21.59
CA THR A 207 5.97 6.58 -20.94
C THR A 207 4.53 7.12 -20.98
N ASP A 208 3.67 6.57 -21.83
CA ASP A 208 2.23 6.80 -21.84
C ASP A 208 1.50 5.56 -21.32
N ILE A 209 0.64 5.75 -20.31
CA ILE A 209 -0.16 4.68 -19.71
C ILE A 209 -0.99 3.94 -20.75
N LYS A 210 -1.48 4.64 -21.79
CA LYS A 210 -2.31 4.05 -22.86
C LYS A 210 -1.57 2.94 -23.62
N ASP A 211 -0.27 3.10 -23.83
CA ASP A 211 0.55 2.12 -24.53
C ASP A 211 0.83 0.88 -23.65
N ALA A 212 0.76 1.03 -22.32
CA ALA A 212 0.97 -0.04 -21.36
C ALA A 212 -0.30 -0.87 -21.05
N LEU A 213 -1.50 -0.37 -21.36
CA LEU A 213 -2.77 -0.98 -20.92
C LEU A 213 -2.95 -2.42 -21.38
N ASP A 214 -2.59 -2.74 -22.64
CA ASP A 214 -2.72 -4.09 -23.18
C ASP A 214 -1.90 -5.11 -22.37
N GLY A 215 -0.69 -4.72 -21.95
CA GLY A 215 0.18 -5.54 -21.10
C GLY A 215 -0.35 -5.65 -19.67
N LEU A 216 -0.77 -4.54 -19.07
CA LEU A 216 -1.30 -4.53 -17.69
C LEU A 216 -2.60 -5.32 -17.57
N PHE A 217 -3.44 -5.32 -18.62
CA PHE A 217 -4.66 -6.11 -18.68
C PHE A 217 -4.47 -7.51 -19.26
N ALA A 218 -3.25 -7.95 -19.59
CA ALA A 218 -3.03 -9.23 -20.28
C ALA A 218 -3.50 -10.46 -19.48
N ASN A 219 -3.56 -10.34 -18.14
CA ASN A 219 -3.91 -11.43 -17.23
C ASN A 219 -5.24 -11.18 -16.49
N ARG A 220 -5.20 -11.09 -15.16
CA ARG A 220 -6.39 -11.05 -14.30
C ARG A 220 -6.99 -9.65 -14.13
N ALA A 221 -6.19 -8.61 -14.30
CA ALA A 221 -6.55 -7.25 -13.98
C ALA A 221 -7.88 -6.83 -14.61
N LYS A 222 -8.74 -6.24 -13.78
CA LYS A 222 -10.01 -5.63 -14.16
C LYS A 222 -9.92 -4.12 -14.09
N TYR A 223 -9.15 -3.60 -13.14
CA TYR A 223 -8.83 -2.18 -12.99
C TYR A 223 -7.32 -1.95 -13.00
N VAL A 224 -6.93 -0.90 -13.72
CA VAL A 224 -5.60 -0.27 -13.62
C VAL A 224 -5.85 1.16 -13.16
N ILE A 225 -5.34 1.51 -11.99
CA ILE A 225 -5.46 2.83 -11.40
C ILE A 225 -4.11 3.54 -11.54
N TYR A 226 -4.13 4.66 -12.24
CA TYR A 226 -2.95 5.44 -12.57
C TYR A 226 -2.96 6.76 -11.77
N THR A 227 -2.04 6.90 -10.83
CA THR A 227 -1.94 8.09 -9.95
C THR A 227 -0.84 9.03 -10.40
N LYS A 228 -1.11 10.35 -10.42
CA LYS A 228 -0.25 11.40 -10.98
C LYS A 228 0.02 12.52 -9.98
N GLY A 229 0.19 12.18 -8.70
CA GLY A 229 0.38 13.13 -7.61
C GLY A 229 -0.66 14.27 -7.61
N ALA A 230 -0.20 15.51 -7.75
CA ALA A 230 -1.04 16.71 -7.73
C ALA A 230 -1.99 16.83 -8.94
N ASP A 231 -1.77 16.06 -10.01
CA ASP A 231 -2.61 16.05 -11.20
C ASP A 231 -3.80 15.06 -11.08
N GLY A 232 -3.90 14.35 -9.96
CA GLY A 232 -5.00 13.45 -9.65
C GLY A 232 -4.77 12.02 -10.12
N ALA A 233 -5.80 11.37 -10.63
CA ALA A 233 -5.74 9.94 -10.97
C ALA A 233 -6.73 9.55 -12.06
N GLU A 234 -6.47 8.41 -12.70
CA GLU A 234 -7.32 7.79 -13.72
C GLU A 234 -7.55 6.31 -13.38
N ILE A 235 -8.75 5.82 -13.64
CA ILE A 235 -9.08 4.39 -13.61
C ILE A 235 -9.34 3.96 -15.04
N TYR A 236 -8.58 2.96 -15.48
CA TYR A 236 -8.81 2.21 -16.70
C TYR A 236 -9.48 0.90 -16.32
N THR A 237 -10.48 0.49 -17.09
CA THR A 237 -11.20 -0.77 -16.87
C THR A 237 -10.94 -1.73 -18.04
N LYS A 238 -10.98 -3.04 -17.77
CA LYS A 238 -10.84 -4.07 -18.81
C LYS A 238 -11.90 -3.95 -19.93
N LYS A 239 -13.07 -3.37 -19.62
CA LYS A 239 -14.16 -3.07 -20.58
C LYS A 239 -13.91 -1.81 -21.44
N GLY A 240 -12.81 -1.10 -21.22
CA GLY A 240 -12.40 0.07 -22.01
C GLY A 240 -12.86 1.43 -21.50
N SER A 241 -13.60 1.51 -20.38
CA SER A 241 -13.93 2.79 -19.75
C SER A 241 -12.69 3.44 -19.13
N VAL A 242 -12.63 4.77 -19.23
CA VAL A 242 -11.60 5.62 -18.62
C VAL A 242 -12.26 6.69 -17.76
N ILE A 243 -11.90 6.69 -16.48
CA ILE A 243 -12.51 7.53 -15.44
C ILE A 243 -11.38 8.38 -14.84
N GLY A 244 -11.26 9.67 -15.20
CA GLY A 244 -10.22 10.57 -14.67
C GLY A 244 -10.77 11.62 -13.69
N ALA A 245 -10.05 11.90 -12.61
CA ALA A 245 -10.40 12.93 -11.63
C ALA A 245 -9.18 13.81 -11.34
N PRO A 246 -9.34 15.15 -11.31
CA PRO A 246 -8.24 16.06 -11.05
C PRO A 246 -7.75 15.95 -9.59
N GLY A 247 -6.50 16.33 -9.36
CA GLY A 247 -5.98 16.46 -8.01
C GLY A 247 -6.51 17.69 -7.28
N TYR A 248 -6.36 17.70 -5.96
CA TYR A 248 -6.77 18.81 -5.10
C TYR A 248 -5.65 19.84 -4.97
N LYS A 249 -6.01 21.12 -5.07
CA LYS A 249 -5.11 22.24 -4.76
C LYS A 249 -5.21 22.56 -3.28
N ILE A 250 -4.28 22.04 -2.49
CA ILE A 250 -4.25 22.17 -1.03
C ILE A 250 -2.84 22.43 -0.52
N ASP A 251 -2.74 22.95 0.70
CA ASP A 251 -1.46 23.14 1.39
C ASP A 251 -0.93 21.79 1.89
N VAL A 252 0.06 21.26 1.18
CA VAL A 252 0.71 19.97 1.48
C VAL A 252 1.70 20.13 2.62
N ARG A 253 1.56 19.30 3.67
CA ARG A 253 2.46 19.23 4.81
C ARG A 253 3.42 18.04 4.71
N ASP A 254 2.91 16.89 4.31
CA ASP A 254 3.66 15.64 4.16
C ASP A 254 3.01 14.78 3.06
N THR A 255 3.78 14.20 2.15
CA THR A 255 3.24 13.31 1.10
C THR A 255 3.37 11.83 1.44
N THR A 256 3.96 11.52 2.60
CA THR A 256 4.14 10.14 3.08
C THR A 256 2.79 9.47 3.28
N GLY A 257 2.58 8.31 2.66
CA GLY A 257 1.31 7.58 2.73
C GLY A 257 0.17 8.13 1.85
N ALA A 258 0.42 9.13 0.99
CA ALA A 258 -0.59 9.64 0.06
C ALA A 258 -1.07 8.55 -0.93
N GLY A 259 -0.14 7.77 -1.49
CA GLY A 259 -0.47 6.63 -2.35
C GLY A 259 -1.21 5.51 -1.61
N ASP A 260 -0.74 5.17 -0.41
CA ASP A 260 -1.32 4.13 0.44
C ASP A 260 -2.75 4.49 0.88
N SER A 261 -2.95 5.75 1.31
CA SER A 261 -4.27 6.28 1.67
C SER A 261 -5.22 6.33 0.47
N PHE A 262 -4.72 6.72 -0.71
CA PHE A 262 -5.49 6.70 -1.95
C PHE A 262 -6.02 5.30 -2.26
N ILE A 263 -5.12 4.31 -2.36
CA ILE A 263 -5.54 2.95 -2.72
C ILE A 263 -6.41 2.35 -1.62
N GLY A 264 -6.07 2.55 -0.35
CA GLY A 264 -6.89 2.11 0.78
C GLY A 264 -8.31 2.67 0.75
N ALA A 265 -8.48 3.96 0.47
CA ALA A 265 -9.82 4.57 0.33
C ALA A 265 -10.60 4.01 -0.87
N PHE A 266 -9.92 3.74 -1.99
CA PHE A 266 -10.55 3.08 -3.14
C PHE A 266 -11.00 1.64 -2.82
N LEU A 267 -10.15 0.86 -2.14
CA LEU A 267 -10.50 -0.50 -1.72
C LEU A 267 -11.64 -0.49 -0.69
N TYR A 268 -11.64 0.48 0.23
CA TYR A 268 -12.75 0.69 1.16
C TYR A 268 -14.07 0.89 0.41
N CYS A 269 -14.11 1.72 -0.63
CA CYS A 269 -15.34 1.92 -1.39
C CYS A 269 -15.86 0.63 -2.01
N LEU A 270 -14.98 -0.19 -2.61
CA LEU A 270 -15.36 -1.48 -3.18
C LEU A 270 -15.89 -2.48 -2.12
N LEU A 271 -15.25 -2.51 -0.95
CA LEU A 271 -15.66 -3.38 0.15
C LEU A 271 -16.95 -2.90 0.82
N ASN A 272 -17.13 -1.60 0.99
CA ASN A 272 -18.31 -0.97 1.58
C ASN A 272 -19.56 -1.19 0.73
N ASP A 273 -19.42 -1.06 -0.60
CA ASP A 273 -20.51 -1.28 -1.54
C ASP A 273 -20.64 -2.77 -1.94
N GLU A 274 -19.91 -3.66 -1.25
CA GLU A 274 -19.96 -5.12 -1.38
C GLU A 274 -19.81 -5.60 -2.84
N VAL A 275 -18.91 -4.96 -3.59
CA VAL A 275 -18.72 -5.25 -5.02
C VAL A 275 -18.19 -6.68 -5.18
N GLU A 276 -19.04 -7.59 -5.68
CA GLU A 276 -18.66 -8.97 -5.96
C GLU A 276 -17.87 -9.10 -7.27
N ASN A 277 -18.35 -8.45 -8.34
CA ASN A 277 -17.72 -8.46 -9.66
C ASN A 277 -17.32 -7.03 -10.08
N LEU A 278 -16.01 -6.81 -10.22
CA LEU A 278 -15.43 -5.53 -10.63
C LEU A 278 -15.91 -5.10 -12.04
N GLU A 279 -16.22 -6.02 -12.94
CA GLU A 279 -16.66 -5.66 -14.29
C GLU A 279 -18.09 -5.09 -14.35
N ASN A 280 -18.87 -5.28 -13.28
CA ASN A 280 -20.26 -4.83 -13.21
C ASN A 280 -20.43 -3.41 -12.62
N VAL A 281 -19.35 -2.79 -12.13
CA VAL A 281 -19.43 -1.43 -11.58
C VAL A 281 -19.58 -0.44 -12.74
N ASP A 282 -20.61 0.40 -12.67
CA ASP A 282 -20.85 1.46 -13.65
C ASP A 282 -19.88 2.64 -13.47
N ASP A 283 -19.79 3.47 -14.51
CA ASP A 283 -18.78 4.52 -14.60
C ASP A 283 -19.07 5.68 -13.62
N ASP A 284 -20.34 5.92 -13.27
CA ASP A 284 -20.74 6.93 -12.27
C ASP A 284 -20.35 6.49 -10.86
N THR A 285 -20.44 5.20 -10.56
CA THR A 285 -20.00 4.62 -9.29
C THR A 285 -18.48 4.62 -9.20
N LEU A 286 -17.77 4.24 -10.27
CA LEU A 286 -16.30 4.34 -10.31
C LEU A 286 -15.81 5.79 -10.17
N ARG A 287 -16.55 6.76 -10.75
CA ARG A 287 -16.29 8.19 -10.54
C ARG A 287 -16.34 8.55 -9.06
N ARG A 288 -17.42 8.17 -8.35
CA ARG A 288 -17.56 8.43 -6.91
C ARG A 288 -16.41 7.83 -6.09
N TYR A 289 -16.01 6.59 -6.42
CA TYR A 289 -14.89 5.94 -5.72
C TYR A 289 -13.57 6.65 -5.97
N LEU A 290 -13.31 7.07 -7.21
CA LEU A 290 -12.10 7.81 -7.56
C LEU A 290 -12.05 9.19 -6.88
N ASP A 291 -13.17 9.91 -6.89
CA ASP A 291 -13.26 11.24 -6.28
C ASP A 291 -13.05 11.15 -4.76
N PHE A 292 -13.62 10.13 -4.11
CA PHE A 292 -13.40 9.86 -2.69
C PHE A 292 -11.94 9.49 -2.39
N ALA A 293 -11.34 8.60 -3.18
CA ALA A 293 -9.94 8.20 -3.02
C ALA A 293 -8.97 9.38 -3.18
N ASN A 294 -9.20 10.24 -4.19
CA ASN A 294 -8.45 11.48 -4.37
C ASN A 294 -8.62 12.44 -3.18
N ALA A 295 -9.85 12.62 -2.69
CA ALA A 295 -10.13 13.46 -1.53
C ALA A 295 -9.41 12.94 -0.27
N TYR A 296 -9.43 11.64 -0.05
CA TYR A 296 -8.81 10.99 1.10
C TYR A 296 -7.28 11.13 1.09
N ALA A 297 -6.67 10.92 -0.08
CA ALA A 297 -5.25 11.13 -0.27
C ALA A 297 -4.86 12.60 -0.04
N ALA A 298 -5.62 13.53 -0.61
CA ALA A 298 -5.41 14.96 -0.40
C ALA A 298 -5.50 15.33 1.09
N ASN A 299 -6.55 14.91 1.80
CA ASN A 299 -6.69 15.11 3.24
C ASN A 299 -5.47 14.59 4.00
N THR A 300 -5.04 13.36 3.71
CA THR A 300 -3.87 12.74 4.36
C THR A 300 -2.64 13.62 4.24
N THR A 301 -2.42 14.26 3.07
CA THR A 301 -1.25 15.13 2.88
C THR A 301 -1.24 16.44 3.68
N THR A 302 -2.36 16.81 4.31
CA THR A 302 -2.47 18.02 5.14
C THR A 302 -1.94 17.82 6.57
N LYS A 303 -1.71 16.58 6.97
CA LYS A 303 -1.20 16.17 8.30
C LYS A 303 0.19 15.52 8.12
N GLU A 304 0.92 15.35 9.23
CA GLU A 304 2.24 14.69 9.21
C GLU A 304 2.09 13.18 9.46
N GLY A 305 2.92 12.39 8.76
CA GLY A 305 2.92 10.92 8.85
C GLY A 305 1.94 10.24 7.90
N ALA A 306 2.03 8.91 7.79
CA ALA A 306 1.13 8.10 6.97
C ALA A 306 -0.12 7.68 7.76
N LEU A 307 -0.09 6.53 8.43
CA LEU A 307 -1.23 6.01 9.21
C LEU A 307 -1.78 7.01 10.24
N ALA A 308 -0.92 7.81 10.87
CA ALA A 308 -1.31 8.83 11.84
C ALA A 308 -2.08 10.03 11.22
N ALA A 309 -1.91 10.28 9.91
CA ALA A 309 -2.59 11.34 9.19
C ALA A 309 -3.94 10.91 8.61
N MET A 310 -4.17 9.62 8.47
CA MET A 310 -5.38 9.06 7.88
C MET A 310 -6.62 9.39 8.72
N ALA A 311 -7.61 9.97 8.05
CA ALA A 311 -8.84 10.43 8.66
C ALA A 311 -9.84 9.29 8.86
N ASP A 312 -10.60 9.33 9.95
CA ASP A 312 -11.78 8.49 10.04
C ASP A 312 -12.92 8.97 9.12
N LYS A 313 -14.01 8.20 9.05
CA LYS A 313 -15.17 8.54 8.22
C LYS A 313 -15.77 9.91 8.56
N ALA A 314 -15.89 10.26 9.83
CA ALA A 314 -16.51 11.52 10.26
C ALA A 314 -15.61 12.72 9.93
N GLU A 315 -14.30 12.59 10.13
CA GLU A 315 -13.32 13.58 9.71
C GLU A 315 -13.37 13.82 8.20
N MET A 316 -13.49 12.76 7.39
CA MET A 316 -13.60 12.88 5.94
C MET A 316 -14.90 13.55 5.49
N GLU A 317 -16.04 13.16 6.07
CA GLU A 317 -17.33 13.80 5.79
C GLU A 317 -17.30 15.30 6.08
N GLU A 318 -16.62 15.72 7.15
CA GLU A 318 -16.48 17.14 7.48
C GLU A 318 -15.46 17.86 6.59
N TRP A 319 -14.40 17.17 6.17
CA TRP A 319 -13.39 17.76 5.29
C TRP A 319 -13.92 18.00 3.87
N ILE A 320 -14.68 17.05 3.32
CA ILE A 320 -15.24 17.15 1.96
C ILE A 320 -16.22 18.33 1.83
N LYS A 321 -16.96 18.69 2.89
CA LYS A 321 -17.87 19.86 2.88
C LYS A 321 -17.19 21.21 2.61
N LYS A 322 -15.85 21.27 2.67
CA LYS A 322 -15.07 22.49 2.42
C LYS A 322 -14.85 22.77 0.92
N PHE A 323 -15.21 21.82 0.05
CA PHE A 323 -15.10 21.88 -1.41
C PHE A 323 -16.47 21.72 -2.06
#